data_AF-A0A392P3S6-F1
#
_entry.id   AF-A0A392P3S6-F1
#
_cell.length_a   1.000
_cell.length_b   1.000
_cell.length_c   1.000
_cell.angle_alpha   90.00
_cell.angle_beta   90.00
_cell.angle_gamma   90.00
#
_symmetry.space_group_name_H-M   'P 1'
#
loop_
_entity.id
_entity.type
_entity.pdbx_description
1 polymer ?
#
loop_
_entity_poly.entity_id
_entity_poly.type
_entity_poly.pdbx_seq_one_letter_code
_entity_poly.pdbx_strand_id
1 'polypeptide(L)'
;MSEIVAMLGWNRAWSEPLLQAFFVASKSVWMVHLLANSVHPSLSIFRVDKGVNFDSVYMEDMGGDKSSRLVPNMVRIMVAPGFYVYGSAVKCKVLC
;
A
#
# COMPACT_ATOMS: atom_id res chain seq x y z
N MET A 1 -16.01 28.76 -22.25
CA MET A 1 -16.02 27.97 -21.00
C MET A 1 -15.35 26.65 -21.32
N SER A 2 -14.37 26.19 -20.55
CA SER A 2 -13.72 24.90 -20.84
C SER A 2 -14.72 23.76 -20.75
N GLU A 3 -14.73 22.85 -21.72
CA GLU A 3 -15.67 21.73 -21.82
C GLU A 3 -15.68 20.85 -20.56
N ILE A 4 -14.50 20.70 -19.94
CA ILE A 4 -14.30 19.98 -18.67
C ILE A 4 -15.06 20.63 -17.50
N VAL A 5 -15.13 21.96 -17.45
CA VAL A 5 -15.85 22.68 -16.38
C VAL A 5 -17.36 22.48 -16.49
N ALA A 6 -17.87 22.42 -17.73
CA ALA A 6 -19.27 22.08 -17.99
C ALA A 6 -19.56 20.61 -17.65
N MET A 7 -18.68 19.67 -18.04
CA MET A 7 -18.83 18.24 -17.73
C MET A 7 -18.81 17.95 -16.22
N LEU A 8 -17.95 18.63 -15.46
CA LEU A 8 -17.80 18.41 -14.02
C LEU A 8 -18.75 19.28 -13.17
N GLY A 9 -19.57 20.13 -13.80
CA GLY A 9 -20.50 21.02 -13.10
C GLY A 9 -19.82 22.04 -12.18
N TRP A 10 -18.59 22.44 -12.51
CA TRP A 10 -17.78 23.31 -11.64
C TRP A 10 -18.15 24.78 -11.84
N ASN A 11 -18.43 25.48 -10.74
CA ASN A 11 -18.70 26.93 -10.78
C ASN A 11 -17.45 27.78 -11.09
N ARG A 12 -16.25 27.19 -11.02
CA ARG A 12 -14.97 27.85 -11.30
C ARG A 12 -14.01 26.86 -11.95
N ALA A 13 -13.30 27.30 -13.00
CA ALA A 13 -12.22 26.52 -13.59
C ALA A 13 -11.07 26.35 -12.58
N TRP A 14 -10.67 25.11 -12.33
CA TRP A 14 -9.43 24.83 -11.61
C TRP A 14 -8.24 25.19 -12.50
N SER A 15 -7.10 25.51 -11.88
CA SER A 15 -5.85 25.68 -12.62
C SER A 15 -5.46 24.36 -13.30
N GLU A 16 -4.83 24.43 -14.46
CA GLU A 16 -4.39 23.25 -15.21
C GLU A 16 -3.53 22.28 -14.39
N PRO A 17 -2.57 22.74 -13.55
CA PRO A 17 -1.79 21.83 -12.71
C PRO A 17 -2.64 21.08 -11.68
N LEU A 18 -3.67 21.73 -11.11
CA LEU A 18 -4.55 21.10 -10.13
C LEU A 18 -5.42 20.02 -10.79
N LEU A 19 -5.94 20.31 -11.98
CA LEU A 19 -6.74 19.37 -12.75
C LEU A 19 -5.94 18.13 -13.16
N GLN A 20 -4.70 18.34 -13.63
CA GLN A 20 -3.79 17.24 -13.97
C GLN A 20 -3.48 16.37 -12.73
N ALA A 21 -3.15 17.00 -11.60
CA ALA A 21 -2.88 16.28 -10.36
C ALA A 21 -4.11 15.46 -9.90
N PHE A 22 -5.30 16.05 -9.99
CA PHE A 22 -6.55 15.37 -9.65
C PHE A 22 -6.83 14.14 -10.53
N PHE A 23 -6.67 14.26 -11.85
CA PHE A 23 -6.89 13.13 -12.76
C PHE A 23 -5.87 12.01 -12.57
N VAL A 24 -4.60 12.36 -12.33
CA VAL A 24 -3.56 11.37 -12.00
C VAL A 24 -3.93 10.63 -10.72
N ALA A 25 -4.28 11.35 -9.65
CA ALA A 25 -4.69 10.73 -8.39
C ALA A 25 -5.94 9.84 -8.55
N SER A 26 -6.97 10.34 -9.26
CA SER A 26 -8.21 9.60 -9.50
C SER A 26 -7.97 8.31 -10.29
N LYS A 27 -7.12 8.36 -11.33
CA LYS A 27 -6.73 7.18 -12.10
C LYS A 27 -5.99 6.15 -11.23
N SER A 28 -5.05 6.61 -10.40
CA SER A 28 -4.31 5.73 -9.48
C SER A 28 -5.23 5.05 -8.47
N VAL A 29 -6.16 5.80 -7.86
CA VAL A 29 -7.15 5.24 -6.92
C VAL A 29 -8.04 4.20 -7.59
N TRP A 30 -8.53 4.50 -8.81
CA TRP A 30 -9.33 3.55 -9.59
C TRP A 30 -8.55 2.27 -9.90
N MET A 31 -7.28 2.37 -10.29
CA MET A 31 -6.44 1.22 -10.58
C MET A 31 -6.18 0.36 -9.34
N VAL A 32 -5.97 0.97 -8.16
CA VAL A 32 -5.85 0.25 -6.88
C VAL A 32 -7.16 -0.46 -6.55
N HIS A 33 -8.31 0.18 -6.77
CA HIS A 33 -9.62 -0.45 -6.58
C HIS A 33 -9.81 -1.68 -7.48
N LEU A 34 -9.50 -1.56 -8.78
CA LEU A 34 -9.55 -2.70 -9.70
C LEU A 34 -8.59 -3.82 -9.29
N LEU A 35 -7.37 -3.48 -8.87
CA LEU A 35 -6.38 -4.46 -8.42
C LEU A 35 -6.83 -5.20 -7.15
N ALA A 36 -7.45 -4.50 -6.20
CA ALA A 36 -8.00 -5.13 -4.99
C ALA A 36 -9.13 -6.12 -5.30
N ASN A 37 -9.84 -5.94 -6.43
CA ASN A 37 -10.95 -6.78 -6.88
C ASN A 37 -10.58 -7.73 -8.03
N SER A 38 -9.30 -7.80 -8.44
CA SER A 38 -8.89 -8.65 -9.56
C SER A 38 -8.80 -10.14 -9.21
N VAL A 39 -8.87 -10.48 -7.92
CA VAL A 39 -8.76 -11.85 -7.41
C VAL A 39 -10.02 -12.20 -6.61
N HIS A 40 -10.63 -13.35 -6.93
CA HIS A 40 -11.78 -13.91 -6.21
C HIS A 40 -11.54 -15.38 -5.84
N PRO A 41 -11.74 -15.80 -4.57
CA PRO A 41 -12.07 -14.95 -3.41
C PRO A 41 -10.92 -14.00 -3.05
N SER A 42 -11.24 -12.89 -2.37
CA SER A 42 -10.23 -11.92 -1.92
C SER A 42 -9.18 -12.61 -1.03
N LEU A 43 -7.90 -12.35 -1.30
CA LEU A 43 -6.79 -12.93 -0.53
C LEU A 43 -6.81 -12.42 0.92
N SER A 44 -6.68 -13.32 1.88
CA SER A 44 -6.61 -12.97 3.30
C SER A 44 -5.31 -12.21 3.59
N ILE A 45 -5.46 -11.02 4.19
CA ILE A 45 -4.33 -10.13 4.49
C ILE A 45 -3.63 -10.63 5.76
N PHE A 46 -2.31 -10.83 5.68
CA PHE A 46 -1.45 -11.07 6.84
C PHE A 46 -0.88 -9.75 7.34
N ARG A 47 -1.30 -9.31 8.54
CA ARG A 47 -0.82 -8.10 9.21
C ARG A 47 -0.09 -8.47 10.49
N VAL A 48 0.90 -7.68 10.86
CA VAL A 48 1.68 -7.81 12.09
C VAL A 48 1.70 -6.47 12.81
N ASP A 49 1.58 -6.53 14.12
CA ASP A 49 1.58 -5.36 14.97
C ASP A 49 3.01 -4.95 15.36
N LYS A 50 3.13 -3.70 15.79
CA LYS A 50 4.36 -3.19 16.39
C LYS A 50 4.67 -3.94 17.69
N GLY A 51 5.93 -4.31 17.89
CA GLY A 51 6.42 -5.04 19.06
C GLY A 51 6.33 -6.56 18.93
N VAL A 52 5.78 -7.08 17.82
CA VAL A 52 5.80 -8.52 17.52
C VAL A 52 7.23 -8.95 17.17
N ASN A 53 7.66 -10.13 17.62
CA ASN A 53 8.94 -10.69 17.24
C ASN A 53 8.99 -10.97 15.73
N PHE A 54 10.10 -10.59 15.11
CA PHE A 54 10.36 -10.88 13.72
C PHE A 54 10.49 -12.38 13.49
N ASP A 55 9.78 -12.86 12.47
CA ASP A 55 9.87 -14.22 11.98
C ASP A 55 10.24 -14.20 10.51
N SER A 56 11.44 -14.66 10.16
CA SER A 56 11.93 -14.66 8.79
C SER A 56 11.13 -15.56 7.85
N VAL A 57 10.30 -16.48 8.37
CA VAL A 57 9.41 -17.32 7.56
C VAL A 57 8.28 -16.48 6.98
N TYR A 58 7.74 -15.53 7.75
CA TYR A 58 6.57 -14.74 7.38
C TYR A 58 6.88 -13.26 7.11
N MET A 59 8.08 -12.79 7.44
CA MET A 59 8.46 -11.39 7.39
C MET A 59 9.78 -11.18 6.63
N GLU A 60 9.85 -10.06 5.90
CA GLU A 60 11.04 -9.54 5.24
C GLU A 60 11.38 -8.19 5.84
N ASP A 61 12.59 -8.05 6.41
CA ASP A 61 13.07 -6.79 6.96
C ASP A 61 13.65 -5.90 5.86
N MET A 62 13.06 -4.71 5.71
CA MET A 62 13.44 -3.72 4.71
C MET A 62 14.58 -2.79 5.21
N GLY A 63 14.99 -2.91 6.47
CA GLY A 63 16.02 -2.07 7.11
C GLY A 63 17.45 -2.33 6.62
N GLY A 64 17.68 -3.46 5.96
CA GLY A 64 19.00 -3.90 5.49
C GLY A 64 19.94 -4.30 6.64
N ASP A 65 21.07 -4.93 6.29
CA ASP A 65 22.08 -5.52 7.18
C ASP A 65 22.90 -4.48 7.98
N LYS A 66 22.23 -3.49 8.57
CA LYS A 66 22.83 -2.40 9.32
C LYS A 66 22.53 -2.58 10.80
N SER A 67 23.39 -3.40 11.40
CA SER A 67 23.81 -3.29 12.79
C SER A 67 22.69 -3.24 13.84
N SER A 68 22.46 -4.37 14.50
CA SER A 68 22.99 -4.56 15.85
C SER A 68 22.42 -5.86 16.40
N ARG A 69 23.29 -6.83 16.67
CA ARG A 69 22.98 -8.11 17.34
C ARG A 69 22.52 -7.92 18.80
N LEU A 70 22.07 -6.72 19.18
CA LEU A 70 21.76 -6.27 20.53
C LEU A 70 20.41 -5.53 20.63
N VAL A 71 19.76 -5.19 19.51
CA VAL A 71 18.38 -4.64 19.52
C VAL A 71 17.43 -5.81 19.33
N PRO A 72 16.38 -5.95 20.15
CA PRO A 72 15.42 -7.03 19.97
C PRO A 72 14.84 -6.97 18.56
N ASN A 73 14.84 -8.12 17.90
CA ASN A 73 14.34 -8.33 16.54
C ASN A 73 12.82 -8.23 16.53
N MET A 74 12.29 -7.05 16.84
CA MET A 74 10.89 -6.74 17.01
C MET A 74 10.46 -5.77 15.92
N VAL A 75 9.29 -6.02 15.35
CA VAL A 75 8.72 -5.17 14.31
C VAL A 75 8.44 -3.78 14.88
N ARG A 76 9.05 -2.75 14.31
CA ARG A 76 8.75 -1.35 14.64
C ARG A 76 7.59 -0.82 13.82
N ILE A 77 7.54 -1.18 12.55
CA ILE A 77 6.49 -0.79 11.62
C ILE A 77 6.32 -1.80 10.49
N MET A 78 5.08 -2.05 10.10
CA MET A 78 4.75 -2.74 8.86
C MET A 78 4.79 -1.76 7.69
N VAL A 79 5.65 -2.03 6.71
CA VAL A 79 5.77 -1.25 5.47
C VAL A 79 4.76 -1.72 4.43
N ALA A 80 4.61 -3.04 4.27
CA ALA A 80 3.61 -3.64 3.40
C ALA A 80 3.03 -4.91 4.02
N PRO A 81 1.71 -5.16 3.87
CA PRO A 81 1.10 -6.38 4.36
C PRO A 81 1.58 -7.62 3.58
N GLY A 82 1.48 -8.78 4.22
CA GLY A 82 1.60 -10.07 3.56
C GLY A 82 0.23 -10.60 3.15
N PHE A 83 0.19 -11.76 2.52
CA PHE A 83 -1.05 -12.37 2.03
C PHE A 83 -1.00 -13.89 2.15
N TYR A 84 -2.12 -14.52 2.49
CA TYR A 84 -2.28 -15.96 2.38
C TYR A 84 -2.81 -16.33 1.00
N VAL A 85 -2.12 -17.23 0.30
CA VAL A 85 -2.39 -17.63 -1.08
C VAL A 85 -2.27 -19.15 -1.18
N TYR A 86 -3.38 -19.84 -1.42
CA TYR A 86 -3.42 -21.31 -1.64
C TYR A 86 -2.59 -22.14 -0.65
N GLY A 87 -2.66 -21.82 0.65
CA GLY A 87 -1.92 -22.53 1.71
C GLY A 87 -0.47 -22.08 1.91
N SER A 88 0.01 -21.13 1.11
CA SER A 88 1.30 -20.45 1.29
C SER A 88 1.11 -19.02 1.79
N ALA A 89 2.14 -18.45 2.40
CA ALA A 89 2.15 -17.05 2.82
C ALA A 89 3.15 -16.24 1.99
N VAL A 90 2.68 -15.16 1.40
CA VAL A 90 3.52 -14.08 0.89
C VAL A 90 3.95 -13.23 2.08
N LYS A 91 5.26 -13.08 2.26
CA LYS A 91 5.82 -12.39 3.43
C LYS A 91 5.36 -10.95 3.50
N CYS A 92 5.07 -10.46 4.72
CA CYS A 92 4.90 -9.04 4.94
C CYS A 92 6.27 -8.35 4.99
N LYS A 93 6.29 -7.06 4.66
CA LYS A 93 7.52 -6.24 4.73
C LYS A 93 7.46 -5.37 5.96
N VAL A 94 8.50 -5.45 6.77
CA VAL A 94 8.60 -4.77 8.06
C VAL A 94 9.90 -3.99 8.16
N LEU A 95 9.97 -3.09 9.13
CA LEU A 95 11.23 -2.57 9.66
C LEU A 95 11.34 -3.03 11.10
N CYS A 96 12.42 -3.74 11.40
CA CYS A 96 12.80 -4.10 12.76
C CYS A 96 13.58 -2.97 13.46
#